data_AF-A0A356U1V1-F1
#
_entry.id   AF-A0A356U1V1-F1
#
_cell.length_a   1.000
_cell.length_b   1.000
_cell.length_c   1.000
_cell.angle_alpha   90.00
_cell.angle_beta   90.00
_cell.angle_gamma   90.00
#
_symmetry.space_group_name_H-M   'P 1'
#
loop_
_entity.id
_entity.type
_entity.pdbx_description
1 polymer ?
#
loop_
_entity_poly.entity_id
_entity_poly.type
_entity_poly.pdbx_seq_one_letter_code
_entity_poly.pdbx_strand_id
1 'polypeptide(L)'
;MATERTLSIIKPDAVRRNITGKIIDRFESAGLRVVAQKRMHMTEAQAQDFYAVHKERPFYGELVSFMISGPVVVQVLEGDNAIAKNRDVMGATNPSEAAPGTIRADFAESIEANSVHGSDAPETAANEIAFFFTQDEIVG
;
A
#
# COMPACT_ATOMS: atom_id res chain seq x y z
N MET A 1 -5.93 16.83 -16.28
CA MET A 1 -6.24 15.38 -16.27
C MET A 1 -7.21 15.14 -15.12
N ALA A 2 -7.94 14.03 -15.11
CA ALA A 2 -8.83 13.73 -13.98
C ALA A 2 -7.99 13.37 -12.76
N THR A 3 -8.31 13.96 -11.61
CA THR A 3 -7.68 13.60 -10.33
C THR A 3 -8.07 12.17 -9.97
N GLU A 4 -7.08 11.32 -9.68
CA GLU A 4 -7.28 9.93 -9.28
C GLU A 4 -6.98 9.74 -7.80
N ARG A 5 -7.59 8.72 -7.21
CA ARG A 5 -7.27 8.22 -5.86
C ARG A 5 -6.83 6.77 -5.95
N THR A 6 -5.86 6.39 -5.12
CA THR A 6 -5.37 5.01 -5.00
C THR A 6 -5.17 4.65 -3.53
N LEU A 7 -5.35 3.38 -3.18
CA LEU A 7 -4.97 2.90 -1.85
C LEU A 7 -3.46 2.68 -1.81
N SER A 8 -2.85 3.03 -0.68
CA SER A 8 -1.51 2.60 -0.31
C SER A 8 -1.55 1.97 1.10
N ILE A 9 -0.81 0.88 1.29
CA ILE A 9 -0.63 0.27 2.61
C ILE A 9 0.87 0.19 2.90
N ILE A 10 1.30 0.79 3.99
CA ILE A 10 2.63 0.61 4.56
C ILE A 10 2.57 -0.62 5.46
N LYS A 11 3.26 -1.69 5.04
CA LYS A 11 3.17 -3.03 5.60
C LYS A 11 3.85 -3.16 6.97
N PRO A 12 3.60 -4.26 7.71
CA PRO A 12 4.09 -4.40 9.09
C PRO A 12 5.62 -4.35 9.23
N ASP A 13 6.38 -4.81 8.23
CA ASP A 13 7.85 -4.72 8.21
C ASP A 13 8.32 -3.26 8.26
N ALA A 14 7.76 -2.40 7.41
CA ALA A 14 8.10 -0.99 7.34
C ALA A 14 7.66 -0.22 8.60
N VAL A 15 6.48 -0.56 9.13
CA VAL A 15 5.98 0.05 10.38
C VAL A 15 6.86 -0.36 11.57
N ARG A 16 7.21 -1.65 11.70
CA ARG A 16 8.11 -2.17 12.76
C ARG A 16 9.48 -1.48 12.74
N ARG A 17 9.96 -1.11 11.55
CA ARG A 17 11.26 -0.45 11.34
C ARG A 17 11.21 1.07 11.49
N ASN A 18 10.05 1.65 11.83
CA ASN A 18 9.86 3.08 12.01
C ASN A 18 10.24 3.92 10.76
N ILE A 19 9.94 3.40 9.56
CA ILE A 19 10.21 4.10 8.29
C ILE A 19 8.96 4.65 7.60
N THR A 20 7.80 4.64 8.27
CA THR A 20 6.53 5.19 7.77
C THR A 20 6.69 6.61 7.20
N GLY A 21 7.32 7.53 7.94
CA GLY A 21 7.52 8.91 7.46
C GLY A 21 8.39 9.00 6.21
N LYS A 22 9.42 8.14 6.09
CA LYS A 22 10.27 8.10 4.88
C LYS A 22 9.51 7.62 3.66
N ILE A 23 8.56 6.69 3.84
CA ILE A 23 7.73 6.17 2.75
C ILE A 23 6.70 7.23 2.31
N ILE A 24 6.07 7.91 3.27
CA ILE A 24 5.14 9.02 2.99
C ILE A 24 5.84 10.13 2.20
N ASP A 25 7.04 10.52 2.62
CA ASP A 25 7.86 11.51 1.93
C ASP A 25 8.13 11.15 0.45
N ARG A 26 8.26 9.86 0.10
CA ARG A 26 8.40 9.43 -1.31
C ARG A 26 7.14 9.71 -2.12
N PHE A 27 5.96 9.48 -1.56
CA PHE A 27 4.70 9.76 -2.23
C PHE A 27 4.48 11.27 -2.37
N GLU A 28 4.71 12.03 -1.31
CA GLU A 28 4.57 13.50 -1.30
C GLU A 28 5.56 14.16 -2.27
N SER A 29 6.83 13.73 -2.28
CA SER A 29 7.85 14.21 -3.21
C SER A 29 7.53 13.89 -4.68
N ALA A 30 6.76 12.82 -4.94
CA ALA A 30 6.26 12.49 -6.27
C ALA A 30 4.99 13.27 -6.68
N GLY A 31 4.53 14.18 -5.82
CA GLY A 31 3.36 15.02 -6.06
C GLY A 31 2.03 14.35 -5.73
N LEU A 32 2.02 13.26 -4.95
CA LEU A 32 0.81 12.66 -4.41
C LEU A 32 0.48 13.28 -3.05
N ARG A 33 -0.81 13.49 -2.77
CA ARG A 33 -1.28 14.00 -1.49
C ARG A 33 -1.88 12.88 -0.66
N VAL A 34 -1.58 12.83 0.63
CA VAL A 34 -2.29 11.96 1.57
C VAL A 34 -3.61 12.66 1.96
N VAL A 35 -4.75 12.11 1.51
CA VAL A 35 -6.09 12.69 1.77
C VAL A 35 -6.91 11.90 2.80
N ALA A 36 -6.42 10.74 3.21
CA ALA A 36 -6.89 9.98 4.36
C ALA A 36 -5.77 9.07 4.85
N GLN A 37 -5.64 8.85 6.16
CA GLN A 37 -4.66 7.91 6.71
C GLN A 37 -5.10 7.42 8.09
N LYS A 38 -4.92 6.13 8.36
CA LYS A 38 -5.01 5.58 9.72
C LYS A 38 -4.04 4.43 9.95
N ARG A 39 -3.56 4.31 11.18
CA ARG A 39 -2.81 3.16 11.67
C ARG A 39 -3.79 2.14 12.23
N MET A 40 -3.65 0.88 11.83
CA MET A 40 -4.53 -0.19 12.30
C MET A 40 -3.78 -1.52 12.39
N HIS A 41 -4.28 -2.43 13.21
CA HIS A 41 -3.87 -3.82 13.20
C HIS A 41 -4.98 -4.61 12.52
N MET A 42 -4.70 -5.20 11.36
CA MET A 42 -5.71 -5.98 10.62
C MET A 42 -6.07 -7.25 11.40
N THR A 43 -7.35 -7.58 11.45
CA THR A 43 -7.78 -8.92 11.86
C THR A 43 -7.48 -9.92 10.75
N GLU A 44 -7.43 -11.21 11.09
CA GLU A 44 -7.27 -12.28 10.09
C GLU A 44 -8.38 -12.22 9.02
N ALA A 45 -9.64 -12.03 9.43
CA ALA A 45 -10.76 -11.88 8.50
C ALA A 45 -10.57 -10.68 7.57
N GLN A 46 -10.14 -9.53 8.08
CA GLN A 46 -9.87 -8.35 7.25
C GLN A 46 -8.77 -8.60 6.22
N ALA A 47 -7.68 -9.27 6.63
CA ALA A 47 -6.58 -9.58 5.73
C ALA A 47 -6.98 -10.62 4.67
N GLN A 48 -7.78 -11.62 5.04
CA GLN A 48 -8.33 -12.61 4.12
C GLN A 48 -9.26 -11.98 3.09
N ASP A 49 -10.22 -11.17 3.54
CA ASP A 49 -11.18 -10.50 2.67
C ASP A 49 -10.49 -9.54 1.70
N PHE A 50 -9.53 -8.74 2.19
CA PHE A 50 -8.78 -7.79 1.37
C PHE A 50 -7.96 -8.50 0.28
N TYR A 51 -7.32 -9.63 0.61
CA TYR A 51 -6.51 -10.40 -0.34
C TYR A 51 -7.25 -11.57 -0.99
N ALA A 52 -8.60 -11.59 -0.97
CA ALA A 52 -9.40 -12.71 -1.47
C ALA A 52 -9.13 -13.06 -2.95
N VAL A 53 -8.70 -12.09 -3.77
CA VAL A 53 -8.26 -12.32 -5.16
C VAL A 53 -7.08 -13.30 -5.27
N HIS A 54 -6.32 -13.47 -4.19
CA HIS A 54 -5.19 -14.39 -4.10
C HIS A 54 -5.51 -15.68 -3.34
N LYS A 55 -6.77 -15.94 -2.94
CA LYS A 55 -7.11 -17.10 -2.08
C LYS A 55 -6.64 -18.46 -2.61
N GLU A 56 -6.59 -18.64 -3.93
CA GLU A 56 -6.16 -19.88 -4.59
C GLU A 56 -4.64 -19.93 -4.83
N ARG A 57 -3.90 -18.88 -4.44
CA ARG A 57 -2.45 -18.79 -4.63
C ARG A 57 -1.74 -19.49 -3.46
N PRO A 58 -0.63 -20.20 -3.71
CA PRO A 58 0.08 -20.94 -2.66
C PRO A 58 0.61 -20.03 -1.53
N PHE A 59 0.93 -18.77 -1.84
CA PHE A 59 1.43 -17.79 -0.87
C PHE A 59 0.35 -17.09 -0.04
N TYR A 60 -0.94 -17.37 -0.26
CA TYR A 60 -2.03 -16.62 0.38
C TYR A 60 -2.00 -16.70 1.91
N GLY A 61 -1.76 -17.88 2.47
CA GLY A 61 -1.68 -18.05 3.92
C GLY A 61 -0.52 -17.27 4.55
N GLU A 62 0.62 -17.23 3.87
CA GLU A 62 1.80 -16.47 4.31
C GLU A 62 1.56 -14.97 4.19
N LEU A 63 0.91 -14.51 3.10
CA LEU A 63 0.51 -13.12 2.91
C LEU A 63 -0.43 -12.64 4.03
N VAL A 64 -1.47 -13.43 4.36
CA VAL A 64 -2.40 -13.12 5.45
C VAL A 64 -1.65 -13.06 6.78
N SER A 65 -0.85 -14.10 7.10
CA SER A 65 -0.07 -14.18 8.33
C SER A 65 0.89 -13.00 8.50
N PHE A 66 1.53 -12.59 7.41
CA PHE A 66 2.43 -11.44 7.41
C PHE A 66 1.68 -10.13 7.67
N MET A 67 0.55 -9.90 7.00
CA MET A 67 -0.21 -8.66 7.12
C MET A 67 -0.85 -8.47 8.51
N ILE A 68 -1.10 -9.56 9.24
CA ILE A 68 -1.58 -9.52 10.63
C ILE A 68 -0.46 -9.62 11.68
N SER A 69 0.80 -9.74 11.27
CA SER A 69 1.94 -9.85 12.20
C SER A 69 2.21 -8.59 13.03
N GLY A 70 1.64 -7.45 12.62
CA GLY A 70 1.76 -6.18 13.31
C GLY A 70 0.88 -5.11 12.67
N PRO A 71 0.96 -3.86 13.16
CA PRO A 71 0.18 -2.77 12.63
C PRO A 71 0.65 -2.37 11.23
N VAL A 72 -0.31 -1.95 10.41
CA VAL A 72 -0.13 -1.30 9.11
C VAL A 72 -0.51 0.17 9.20
N VAL A 73 -0.09 0.95 8.20
CA VAL A 73 -0.66 2.28 7.93
C VAL A 73 -1.36 2.21 6.58
N VAL A 74 -2.67 2.36 6.58
CA VAL A 74 -3.48 2.47 5.36
C VAL A 74 -3.69 3.94 5.05
N GLN A 75 -3.59 4.30 3.77
CA GLN A 75 -3.73 5.69 3.33
C GLN A 75 -4.35 5.78 1.93
N VAL A 76 -5.06 6.87 1.68
CA VAL A 76 -5.56 7.24 0.36
C VAL A 76 -4.64 8.31 -0.20
N LEU A 77 -4.05 8.01 -1.35
CA LEU A 77 -3.20 8.95 -2.09
C LEU A 77 -4.01 9.56 -3.24
N GLU A 78 -3.91 10.86 -3.42
CA GLU A 78 -4.62 11.61 -4.47
C GLU A 78 -3.65 12.42 -5.34
N GLY A 79 -3.89 12.46 -6.65
CA GLY A 79 -3.16 13.30 -7.58
C GLY A 79 -3.44 12.97 -9.05
N ASP A 80 -2.76 13.66 -9.96
CA ASP A 80 -2.80 13.32 -11.38
C ASP A 80 -2.13 11.95 -11.63
N ASN A 81 -2.83 11.01 -12.28
CA ASN A 81 -2.36 9.64 -12.55
C ASN A 81 -1.89 8.92 -11.26
N ALA A 82 -2.62 9.09 -10.16
CA ALA A 82 -2.21 8.65 -8.83
C ALA A 82 -1.89 7.15 -8.77
N ILE A 83 -2.67 6.32 -9.47
CA ILE A 83 -2.47 4.86 -9.46
C ILE A 83 -1.13 4.50 -10.10
N ALA A 84 -0.86 5.02 -11.30
CA ALA A 84 0.40 4.78 -12.00
C ALA A 84 1.60 5.35 -11.23
N LYS A 85 1.51 6.60 -10.75
CA LYS A 85 2.58 7.24 -9.97
C LYS A 85 2.89 6.49 -8.67
N ASN A 86 1.87 6.03 -7.94
CA ASN A 86 2.08 5.23 -6.74
C ASN A 86 2.90 3.97 -7.07
N ARG A 87 2.54 3.26 -8.14
CA ARG A 87 3.27 2.06 -8.59
C ARG A 87 4.71 2.36 -9.01
N ASP A 88 4.94 3.47 -9.70
CA ASP A 88 6.28 3.91 -10.11
C ASP A 88 7.15 4.20 -8.88
N VAL A 89 6.61 4.90 -7.87
CA VAL A 89 7.30 5.20 -6.61
C VAL A 89 7.56 3.92 -5.80
N MET A 90 6.62 2.98 -5.80
CA MET A 90 6.78 1.69 -5.13
C MET A 90 7.90 0.84 -5.74
N GLY A 91 7.98 0.77 -7.07
CA GLY A 91 8.88 -0.11 -7.81
C GLY A 91 8.38 -1.55 -7.96
N ALA A 92 9.14 -2.38 -8.67
CA ALA A 92 8.80 -3.79 -8.92
C ALA A 92 8.63 -4.58 -7.62
N THR A 93 7.69 -5.54 -7.60
CA THR A 93 7.36 -6.36 -6.42
C THR A 93 8.55 -7.11 -5.85
N ASN A 94 9.42 -7.60 -6.73
CA ASN A 94 10.70 -8.17 -6.34
C ASN A 94 11.74 -7.05 -6.18
N PRO A 95 12.29 -6.82 -4.98
CA PRO A 95 13.24 -5.73 -4.76
C PRO A 95 14.51 -5.83 -5.60
N SER A 96 14.94 -7.03 -5.99
CA SER A 96 16.11 -7.19 -6.88
C SER A 96 15.87 -6.68 -8.30
N GLU A 97 14.60 -6.49 -8.69
CA GLU A 97 14.18 -5.98 -9.99
C GLU A 97 13.67 -4.52 -9.91
N ALA A 98 13.59 -3.96 -8.71
CA ALA A 98 13.10 -2.60 -8.51
C ALA A 98 14.19 -1.58 -8.88
N ALA A 99 13.79 -0.50 -9.57
CA ALA A 99 14.72 0.54 -9.96
C ALA A 99 15.28 1.28 -8.72
N PRO A 100 16.55 1.73 -8.74
CA PRO A 100 17.14 2.52 -7.66
C PRO A 100 16.29 3.74 -7.32
N GLY A 101 16.12 4.03 -6.02
CA GLY A 101 15.30 5.15 -5.57
C GLY A 101 13.79 4.87 -5.49
N THR A 102 13.35 3.65 -5.81
CA THR A 102 11.99 3.20 -5.48
C THR A 102 11.91 2.73 -4.02
N ILE A 103 10.71 2.72 -3.44
CA ILE A 103 10.49 2.24 -2.06
C ILE A 103 11.01 0.81 -1.91
N ARG A 104 10.75 -0.07 -2.87
CA ARG A 104 11.15 -1.48 -2.78
C ARG A 104 12.65 -1.68 -2.96
N ALA A 105 13.32 -0.90 -3.82
CA ALA A 105 14.78 -0.97 -3.91
C ALA A 105 15.46 -0.53 -2.60
N ASP A 106 14.94 0.52 -1.96
CA ASP A 106 15.60 1.14 -0.81
C ASP A 106 15.21 0.50 0.53
N PHE A 107 13.99 -0.04 0.63
CA PHE A 107 13.42 -0.42 1.92
C PHE A 107 12.94 -1.88 2.03
N ALA A 108 12.58 -2.58 0.95
CA ALA A 108 12.07 -3.95 1.07
C ALA A 108 13.13 -4.91 1.66
N GLU A 109 12.69 -5.82 2.54
CA GLU A 109 13.54 -6.89 3.09
C GLU A 109 13.53 -8.14 2.19
N SER A 110 12.40 -8.41 1.52
CA SER A 110 12.22 -9.56 0.63
C SER A 110 11.03 -9.34 -0.33
N ILE A 111 10.68 -10.36 -1.14
CA ILE A 111 9.48 -10.34 -1.99
C ILE A 111 8.20 -10.27 -1.14
N GLU A 112 8.15 -10.99 -0.01
CA GLU A 112 7.02 -11.01 0.93
C GLU A 112 6.98 -9.71 1.75
N ALA A 113 8.10 -9.38 2.38
CA ALA A 113 8.31 -8.16 3.19
C ALA A 113 8.79 -7.00 2.30
N ASN A 114 7.97 -6.65 1.31
CA ASN A 114 8.27 -5.63 0.32
C ASN A 114 7.77 -4.21 0.69
N SER A 115 7.56 -3.97 1.98
CA SER A 115 7.24 -2.69 2.62
C SER A 115 5.93 -1.98 2.25
N VAL A 116 5.42 -2.13 1.02
CA VAL A 116 4.23 -1.40 0.54
C VAL A 116 3.33 -2.21 -0.40
N HIS A 117 2.04 -1.94 -0.28
CA HIS A 117 0.97 -2.28 -1.24
C HIS A 117 0.46 -1.03 -1.93
N GLY A 118 -0.05 -1.18 -3.14
CA GLY A 118 -0.78 -0.14 -3.86
C GLY A 118 -1.69 -0.74 -4.91
N SER A 119 -2.84 -0.12 -5.13
CA SER A 119 -3.83 -0.58 -6.10
C SER A 119 -3.25 -0.61 -7.53
N ASP A 120 -3.78 -1.49 -8.37
CA ASP A 120 -3.26 -1.73 -9.73
C ASP A 120 -4.12 -1.14 -10.86
N ALA A 121 -5.38 -0.82 -10.60
CA ALA A 121 -6.33 -0.27 -11.56
C ALA A 121 -7.36 0.66 -10.88
N PRO A 122 -8.10 1.48 -11.64
CA PRO A 122 -9.14 2.37 -11.09
C PRO A 122 -10.23 1.62 -10.30
N GLU A 123 -10.69 0.47 -10.80
CA GLU A 123 -11.74 -0.32 -10.18
C GLU A 123 -11.26 -0.97 -8.88
N THR A 124 -10.04 -1.51 -8.87
CA THR A 124 -9.45 -2.09 -7.67
C THR A 124 -9.15 -0.99 -6.64
N ALA A 125 -8.64 0.16 -7.05
CA ALA A 125 -8.46 1.32 -6.18
C ALA A 125 -9.76 1.74 -5.49
N ALA A 126 -10.86 1.85 -6.23
CA ALA A 126 -12.15 2.21 -5.65
C ALA A 126 -12.62 1.20 -4.59
N ASN A 127 -12.52 -0.10 -4.89
CA ASN A 127 -12.91 -1.17 -3.96
C ASN A 127 -12.01 -1.21 -2.72
N GLU A 128 -10.70 -1.10 -2.92
CA GLU A 128 -9.70 -1.12 -1.85
C GLU A 128 -9.83 0.09 -0.92
N ILE A 129 -10.09 1.28 -1.47
CA ILE A 129 -10.36 2.49 -0.67
C ILE A 129 -11.63 2.30 0.16
N ALA A 130 -12.73 1.85 -0.47
CA ALA A 130 -14.01 1.64 0.21
C ALA A 130 -13.94 0.55 1.29
N PHE A 131 -13.03 -0.41 1.17
CA PHE A 131 -12.78 -1.42 2.19
C PHE A 131 -12.27 -0.82 3.51
N PHE A 132 -11.39 0.19 3.43
CA PHE A 132 -10.77 0.79 4.62
C PHE A 132 -11.37 2.11 5.05
N PHE A 133 -11.97 2.89 4.15
CA PHE A 133 -12.40 4.26 4.43
C PHE A 133 -13.84 4.48 3.96
N THR A 134 -14.63 5.07 4.85
CA THR A 134 -15.88 5.74 4.49
C THR A 134 -15.60 7.06 3.78
N GLN A 135 -16.56 7.59 3.04
CA GLN A 135 -16.36 8.86 2.31
C GLN A 135 -16.06 10.04 3.26
N ASP A 136 -16.64 10.05 4.46
CA ASP A 136 -16.41 11.10 5.46
C ASP A 136 -15.00 11.08 6.08
N GLU A 137 -14.29 9.95 5.97
CA GLU A 137 -12.89 9.84 6.40
C GLU A 137 -11.90 10.40 5.36
N ILE A 138 -12.35 10.71 4.14
CA ILE A 138 -11.51 11.19 3.04
C ILE A 138 -11.68 12.70 2.89
N VAL A 139 -10.75 13.44 3.50
CA VAL A 139 -10.79 14.89 3.65
C VAL A 139 -9.58 15.53 2.97
N GLY A 140 -9.71 15.91 1.69
CA GLY A 140 -8.60 16.47 0.91
C GLY A 140 -8.99 17.20 -0.36
#